data_AF-A0AA96EL74-F1
#
_entry.id   AF-A0AA96EL74-F1
#
_cell.length_a   1.000
_cell.length_b   1.000
_cell.length_c   1.000
_cell.angle_alpha   90.00
_cell.angle_beta   90.00
_cell.angle_gamma   90.00
#
_symmetry.space_group_name_H-M   'P 1'
#
loop_
_entity.id
_entity.type
_entity.pdbx_description
1 polymer ?
#
loop_
_entity_poly.entity_id
_entity_poly.type
_entity_poly.pdbx_seq_one_letter_code
_entity_poly.pdbx_strand_id
1 'polypeptide(L)' 'MSIQRSGKLNSKQWALLGEIVRRCPLPLRTIERLADLRRLRDAGLVRVDQARVFATCLGMEVLWYHSLH' A
#
# COMPACT_ATOMS: atom_id res chain seq x y z
N MET A 1 17.93 8.76 -12.99
CA MET A 1 17.02 8.86 -11.83
C MET A 1 16.94 7.48 -11.19
N SER A 2 17.68 7.25 -10.10
CA SER A 2 17.80 5.94 -9.47
C SER A 2 16.52 5.60 -8.70
N ILE A 3 15.78 4.59 -9.16
CA ILE A 3 14.75 3.91 -8.38
C ILE A 3 15.48 3.08 -7.32
N GLN A 4 15.93 3.74 -6.25
CA GLN A 4 16.49 3.09 -5.07
C GLN A 4 15.52 3.30 -3.91
N ARG A 5 15.09 2.16 -3.33
CA ARG A 5 14.45 1.98 -2.01
C ARG A 5 12.92 1.80 -1.95
N SER A 6 12.31 1.05 -2.86
CA SER A 6 11.23 0.15 -2.41
C SER A 6 11.89 -1.04 -1.72
N GLY A 7 12.13 -0.92 -0.40
CA GLY A 7 12.48 -2.10 0.39
C GLY A 7 11.41 -3.16 0.14
N LYS A 8 11.82 -4.38 -0.25
CA LYS A 8 10.91 -5.48 -0.60
C LYS A 8 9.81 -5.58 0.47
N LEU A 9 8.56 -5.38 0.08
CA LEU A 9 7.44 -5.47 1.01
C LEU A 9 7.41 -6.88 1.61
N ASN A 10 7.14 -6.97 2.91
CA ASN A 10 6.92 -8.26 3.56
C ASN A 10 5.48 -8.75 3.31
N SER A 11 5.18 -10.01 3.65
CA SER A 11 3.87 -10.61 3.41
C SER A 11 2.70 -9.84 4.07
N LYS A 12 2.94 -9.19 5.21
CA LYS A 12 1.92 -8.38 5.91
C LYS A 12 1.61 -7.09 5.16
N GLN A 13 2.63 -6.46 4.58
CA GLN A 13 2.49 -5.24 3.79
C GLN A 13 1.80 -5.52 2.45
N TRP A 14 2.11 -6.67 1.82
CA TRP A 14 1.37 -7.13 0.63
C TRP A 14 -0.10 -7.38 0.93
N ALA A 15 -0.39 -8.06 2.05
CA ALA A 15 -1.77 -8.30 2.47
C ALA A 15 -2.53 -6.99 2.71
N LEU A 16 -1.89 -6.02 3.40
CA LEU A 16 -2.49 -4.71 3.64
C LEU A 16 -2.72 -3.92 2.34
N LEU A 17 -1.76 -3.91 1.41
CA LEU A 17 -1.91 -3.28 0.11
C LEU A 17 -3.08 -3.91 -0.67
N GLY A 18 -3.17 -5.24 -0.66
CA GLY A 18 -4.27 -5.97 -1.29
C GLY A 18 -5.64 -5.66 -0.67
N GLU A 19 -5.71 -5.51 0.65
CA GLU A 19 -6.94 -5.08 1.32
C GLU A 19 -7.35 -3.66 0.92
N ILE A 20 -6.40 -2.72 0.93
CA ILE A 20 -6.65 -1.33 0.55
C ILE A 20 -7.13 -1.24 -0.90
N VAL A 21 -6.50 -1.96 -1.84
CA VAL A 21 -6.93 -1.98 -3.25
C VAL A 21 -8.35 -2.52 -3.38
N ARG A 22 -8.69 -3.61 -2.70
CA ARG A 22 -10.01 -4.26 -2.79
C ARG A 22 -11.14 -3.44 -2.17
N ARG A 23 -10.86 -2.68 -1.11
CA ARG A 23 -11.86 -1.96 -0.31
C ARG A 23 -11.76 -0.43 -0.46
N CYS A 24 -10.97 0.06 -1.42
CA CYS A 24 -10.64 1.48 -1.54
C CYS A 24 -11.90 2.36 -1.66
N PRO A 25 -12.06 3.40 -0.83
CA PRO A 25 -11.18 3.85 0.25
C PRO A 25 -11.36 3.08 1.57
N LEU A 26 -10.24 2.72 2.21
CA LEU A 26 -10.23 2.02 3.50
C LEU A 26 -10.18 3.04 4.66
N PRO A 27 -11.06 3.00 5.67
CA PRO A 27 -10.98 3.90 6.81
C PRO A 27 -9.68 3.68 7.61
N LEU A 28 -8.94 4.74 7.95
CA LEU A 28 -7.66 4.65 8.67
C LEU A 28 -7.78 3.88 9.99
N ARG A 29 -8.92 4.03 10.68
CA ARG A 29 -9.22 3.33 11.95
C ARG A 29 -9.26 1.81 11.83
N THR A 30 -9.42 1.23 10.63
CA THR A 30 -9.44 -0.22 10.45
C THR A 30 -8.03 -0.80 10.28
N ILE A 31 -7.00 0.04 10.22
CA ILE A 31 -5.61 -0.39 10.06
C ILE A 31 -4.96 -0.51 11.44
N GLU A 32 -4.78 -1.75 11.89
CA GLU A 32 -4.15 -2.04 13.18
C GLU A 32 -2.64 -1.72 13.19
N ARG A 33 -1.97 -1.88 12.04
CA ARG A 33 -0.51 -1.72 11.92
C ARG A 33 -0.14 -0.46 11.15
N LEU A 34 -0.15 0.68 11.83
CA LEU A 34 0.21 1.97 11.25
C LEU A 34 1.65 2.01 10.69
N ALA A 35 2.56 1.18 11.21
CA ALA A 35 3.92 1.06 10.68
C ALA A 35 3.96 0.47 9.27
N ASP A 36 3.10 -0.52 8.98
CA ASP A 36 3.00 -1.12 7.64
C ASP A 36 2.36 -0.13 6.66
N LEU A 37 1.33 0.58 7.08
CA LEU A 37 0.74 1.68 6.31
C LEU A 37 1.76 2.76 5.98
N ARG A 38 2.56 3.18 6.96
CA ARG A 38 3.61 4.18 6.76
C ARG A 38 4.59 3.72 5.70
N ARG A 39 5.03 2.46 5.72
CA ARG A 39 5.92 1.92 4.68
C ARG A 39 5.28 1.94 3.29
N LEU A 40 4.02 1.55 3.17
CA LEU A 40 3.29 1.60 1.89
C LEU A 40 3.17 3.03 1.36
N ARG A 41 2.93 4.01 2.26
CA ARG A 41 2.85 5.42 1.92
C ARG A 41 4.21 5.99 1.51
N ASP A 42 5.25 5.71 2.28
CA ASP A 42 6.61 6.17 2.01
C ASP A 42 7.15 5.56 0.70
N ALA A 43 6.64 4.38 0.29
CA ALA A 43 6.88 3.76 -1.02
C ALA A 43 5.98 4.29 -2.15
N GLY A 44 5.10 5.26 -1.88
CA GLY A 44 4.20 5.86 -2.87
C GLY A 44 3.05 4.95 -3.34
N LEU A 45 2.81 3.82 -2.67
CA LEU A 45 1.80 2.82 -3.09
C LEU A 45 0.40 3.20 -2.61
N VAL A 46 0.31 3.94 -1.51
CA VAL A 46 -0.97 4.41 -0.95
C VAL A 46 -0.87 5.88 -0.55
N ARG A 47 -2.02 6.57 -0.51
CA ARG A 47 -2.16 7.92 0.02
C ARG A 47 -3.18 7.94 1.16
N VAL A 48 -3.00 8.87 2.10
CA VAL A 48 -3.94 9.07 3.22
C VAL A 48 -4.56 10.44 3.07
N ASP A 49 -5.88 10.53 3.12
CA ASP A 49 -6.64 11.76 3.03
C ASP A 49 -7.90 11.66 3.91
N GLN A 50 -8.18 12.69 4.71
CA GLN A 50 -9.34 12.76 5.63
C GLN A 50 -9.64 11.46 6.40
N ALA A 51 -8.63 10.87 7.06
CA ALA A 51 -8.73 9.60 7.79
C ALA A 51 -9.18 8.40 6.94
N ARG A 52 -8.96 8.46 5.62
CA ARG A 52 -9.15 7.36 4.68
C ARG A 52 -7.85 7.07 3.94
N VAL A 53 -7.67 5.83 3.56
CA VAL A 53 -6.50 5.33 2.86
C VAL A 53 -6.93 4.89 1.47
N PHE A 54 -6.21 5.36 0.47
CA PHE A 54 -6.47 5.10 -0.94
C PHE A 54 -5.26 4.40 -1.54
N ALA A 55 -5.51 3.40 -2.38
CA ALA A 55 -4.49 2.90 -3.27
C ALA A 55 -4.16 3.95 -4.34
N THR A 56 -2.88 4.09 -4.67
CA THR A 56 -2.45 4.86 -5.84
C THR A 56 -2.45 3.98 -7.09
N CYS A 57 -2.35 4.58 -8.28
CA CYS A 57 -2.15 3.82 -9.52
C CYS A 57 -0.91 2.91 -9.43
N LEU A 58 0.21 3.45 -8.92
CA LEU A 58 1.43 2.68 -8.69
C LEU A 58 1.19 1.50 -7.74
N GLY A 59 0.43 1.70 -6.65
CA GLY A 59 0.09 0.64 -5.71
C GLY A 59 -0.72 -0.49 -6.36
N MET A 60 -1.64 -0.15 -7.27
CA MET A 60 -2.44 -1.12 -8.03
C MET A 60 -1.56 -1.89 -9.03
N GLU A 61 -0.72 -1.19 -9.79
CA GLU A 61 0.20 -1.79 -10.77
C GLU A 61 1.20 -2.74 -10.11
N VAL A 62 1.81 -2.31 -8.99
CA VAL A 62 2.77 -3.12 -8.23
C VAL A 62 2.11 -4.36 -7.65
N LEU A 63 0.88 -4.23 -7.13
CA LEU A 63 0.11 -5.38 -6.64
C LEU A 63 -0.22 -6.36 -7.77
N TRP A 64 -0.68 -5.85 -8.93
CA TRP A 64 -0.99 -6.67 -10.09
C TRP A 64 0.23 -7.44 -10.60
N TYR A 65 1.37 -6.76 -10.76
CA TYR A 65 2.63 -7.40 -11.18
C TYR A 65 3.07 -8.50 -10.21
N HIS A 66 2.95 -8.26 -8.90
CA HIS A 66 3.25 -9.25 -7.86
C HIS A 66 2.27 -10.42 -7.86
N SER A 67 1.00 -10.23 -8.25
CA SER A 67 0.02 -11.33 -8.33
C SER A 67 0.25 -12.27 -9.53
N LEU A 68 1.10 -11.90 -10.48
CA LEU A 68 1.41 -12.70 -11.67
C LEU A 68 2.68 -13.56 -11.54
N HIS A 69 3.49 -13.36 -10.49
CA HIS A 69 4.80 -14.01 -10.29
C HIS A 69 4.91 -14.62 -8.89
#